data_AF-L8PPS8-F1
#
_entry.id   AF-L8PPS8-F1
#
_cell.length_a   1.000
_cell.length_b   1.000
_cell.length_c   1.000
_cell.angle_alpha   90.00
_cell.angle_beta   90.00
_cell.angle_gamma   90.00
#
_symmetry.space_group_name_H-M   'P 1'
#
loop_
_entity.id
_entity.type
_entity.pdbx_description
1 polymer ?
#
loop_
_entity_poly.entity_id
_entity_poly.type
_entity_poly.pdbx_seq_one_letter_code
_entity_poly.pdbx_strand_id
1 'polypeptide(L)'
;MTGLGELSADRARAAGVTGPALAADGDAYDRLLMWLSEIERGLEGLDDVRPLPPTDRTGPRGRLDGPQPPSQALLDVLPELLTGAEFACARIIVASLDPDIDELALAPVSGAAYG
;
A
#
# COMPACT_ATOMS: atom_id res chain seq x y z
N MET A 1 9.59 18.62 5.80
CA MET A 1 10.06 18.18 4.47
C MET A 1 8.82 17.68 3.77
N THR A 2 8.19 18.55 2.98
CA THR A 2 6.90 18.31 2.30
C THR A 2 7.15 18.18 0.79
N GLY A 3 6.28 17.49 0.07
CA GLY A 3 6.34 17.25 -1.37
C GLY A 3 7.13 16.01 -1.79
N LEU A 4 7.50 15.11 -0.86
CA LEU A 4 8.22 13.89 -1.22
C LEU A 4 7.27 12.79 -1.72
N GLY A 5 7.34 12.49 -3.02
CA GLY A 5 6.55 11.41 -3.63
C GLY A 5 5.05 11.68 -3.54
N GLU A 6 4.62 12.85 -4.00
CA GLU A 6 3.21 13.25 -4.06
C GLU A 6 2.39 12.25 -4.89
N LEU A 7 1.37 11.70 -4.25
CA LEU A 7 0.41 10.79 -4.86
C LEU A 7 -0.99 11.23 -4.45
N SER A 8 -1.66 11.97 -5.33
CA SER A 8 -3.06 12.33 -5.12
C SER A 8 -3.96 11.09 -5.17
N ALA A 9 -5.11 11.17 -4.51
CA ALA A 9 -6.08 10.09 -4.47
C ALA A 9 -6.60 9.73 -5.87
N ASP A 10 -6.73 10.71 -6.77
CA ASP A 10 -7.14 10.45 -8.15
C ASP A 10 -6.10 9.63 -8.91
N ARG A 11 -4.81 9.96 -8.74
CA ARG A 11 -3.71 9.22 -9.37
C ARG A 11 -3.55 7.84 -8.74
N ALA A 12 -3.70 7.73 -7.42
CA ALA A 12 -3.72 6.45 -6.70
C ALA A 12 -4.84 5.54 -7.23
N ARG A 13 -6.08 6.05 -7.36
CA ARG A 13 -7.20 5.28 -7.91
C ARG A 13 -6.95 4.86 -9.35
N ALA A 14 -6.44 5.76 -10.19
CA ALA A 14 -6.13 5.47 -11.58
C ALA A 14 -5.09 4.36 -11.72
N ALA A 15 -4.14 4.28 -10.78
CA ALA A 15 -3.13 3.23 -10.70
C ALA A 15 -3.59 1.96 -9.96
N GLY A 16 -4.83 1.92 -9.45
CA GLY A 16 -5.36 0.78 -8.71
C GLY A 16 -4.88 0.68 -7.25
N VAL A 17 -4.23 1.70 -6.72
CA VAL A 17 -3.84 1.78 -5.31
C VAL A 17 -5.09 1.90 -4.44
N THR A 18 -5.12 1.17 -3.33
CA THR A 18 -6.22 1.18 -2.34
C THR A 18 -5.66 1.31 -0.92
N GLY A 19 -6.54 1.33 0.09
CA GLY A 19 -6.11 1.32 1.49
C GLY A 19 -5.40 2.60 1.94
N PRO A 20 -4.46 2.52 2.90
CA PRO A 20 -3.85 3.69 3.53
C PRO A 20 -3.14 4.64 2.55
N ALA A 21 -2.43 4.11 1.54
CA ALA A 21 -1.74 4.95 0.56
C ALA A 21 -2.71 5.79 -0.30
N LEU A 22 -3.90 5.25 -0.60
CA LEU A 22 -4.97 6.00 -1.27
C LEU A 22 -5.60 7.04 -0.33
N ALA A 23 -5.85 6.68 0.93
CA ALA A 23 -6.51 7.54 1.90
C ALA A 23 -5.65 8.75 2.30
N ALA A 24 -4.33 8.63 2.25
CA ALA A 24 -3.40 9.70 2.59
C ALA A 24 -3.48 10.92 1.66
N ASP A 25 -3.79 10.73 0.36
CA ASP A 25 -3.97 11.80 -0.63
C ASP A 25 -2.90 12.91 -0.56
N GLY A 26 -1.63 12.52 -0.70
CA GLY A 26 -0.54 13.44 -0.40
C GLY A 26 0.85 12.83 -0.54
N ASP A 27 1.76 13.34 0.27
CA ASP A 27 3.17 12.97 0.22
C ASP A 27 3.55 11.88 1.24
N ALA A 28 4.85 11.61 1.37
CA ALA A 28 5.37 10.63 2.32
C ALA A 28 5.04 10.95 3.80
N TYR A 29 4.92 12.23 4.16
CA TYR A 29 4.52 12.65 5.50
C TYR A 29 3.03 12.40 5.74
N ASP A 30 2.18 12.69 4.77
CA ASP A 30 0.74 12.38 4.87
C ASP A 30 0.51 10.86 5.02
N ARG A 31 1.28 10.05 4.29
CA ARG A 31 1.25 8.57 4.46
C ARG A 31 1.70 8.12 5.83
N LEU A 32 2.71 8.76 6.43
CA LEU A 32 3.13 8.48 7.81
C LEU A 32 1.99 8.78 8.81
N LEU A 33 1.32 9.93 8.68
CA LEU A 33 0.19 10.28 9.54
C LEU A 33 -0.97 9.30 9.39
N MET A 34 -1.21 8.83 8.16
CA MET A 34 -2.20 7.79 7.89
C MET A 34 -1.84 6.49 8.61
N TRP A 35 -0.58 6.04 8.57
CA TRP A 35 -0.15 4.84 9.31
C TRP A 35 -0.27 4.97 10.83
N LEU A 36 0.05 6.14 11.39
CA LEU A 36 -0.18 6.37 12.82
C LEU A 36 -1.67 6.24 13.16
N SER A 37 -2.54 6.79 12.32
CA SER A 37 -4.00 6.68 12.48
C SER A 37 -4.48 5.22 12.36
N GLU A 38 -3.93 4.44 11.43
CA GLU A 38 -4.23 3.01 11.29
C GLU A 38 -3.76 2.19 12.49
N ILE A 39 -2.59 2.52 13.06
CA ILE A 39 -2.11 1.89 14.30
C ILE A 39 -3.06 2.19 15.46
N GLU A 40 -3.44 3.46 15.65
CA GLU A 40 -4.40 3.85 16.68
C GLU A 40 -5.73 3.10 16.53
N ARG A 41 -6.25 3.01 15.31
CA ARG A 41 -7.47 2.23 15.00
C ARG A 41 -7.29 0.74 15.28
N GLY A 42 -6.13 0.18 14.95
CA GLY A 42 -5.80 -1.22 15.24
C GLY A 42 -5.75 -1.53 16.74
N LEU A 43 -5.29 -0.58 17.56
CA LEU A 43 -5.25 -0.73 19.02
C LEU A 43 -6.65 -0.88 19.63
N GLU A 44 -7.69 -0.29 19.04
CA GLU A 44 -9.07 -0.43 19.53
C GLU A 44 -9.58 -1.88 19.50
N GLY A 45 -9.05 -2.70 18.58
CA GLY A 45 -9.43 -4.10 18.39
C GLY A 45 -8.39 -5.12 18.85
N LEU A 46 -7.29 -4.69 19.48
CA LEU A 46 -6.11 -5.55 19.71
C LEU A 46 -6.42 -6.80 20.55
N ASP A 47 -7.29 -6.67 21.56
CA ASP A 47 -7.68 -7.78 22.45
C ASP A 47 -8.90 -8.56 21.94
N ASP A 48 -9.44 -8.23 20.76
CA ASP A 48 -10.59 -8.94 20.18
C ASP A 48 -10.15 -10.25 19.52
N VAL A 49 -10.48 -11.36 20.17
CA VAL A 49 -10.17 -12.71 19.70
C VAL A 49 -11.23 -13.32 18.79
N ARG A 50 -12.31 -12.58 18.48
CA ARG A 50 -13.35 -13.07 17.57
C ARG A 50 -12.75 -13.23 16.16
N PRO A 51 -13.18 -14.25 15.40
CA PRO A 51 -12.75 -14.38 14.01
C PRO A 51 -13.10 -13.13 13.20
N LEU A 52 -12.18 -12.69 12.34
CA LEU A 52 -12.45 -11.63 11.37
C LEU A 52 -13.63 -12.02 10.47
N PRO A 53 -14.54 -11.09 10.16
CA PRO A 53 -15.67 -11.41 9.30
C PRO A 53 -15.16 -11.77 7.89
N PRO A 54 -15.75 -12.78 7.20
CA PRO A 54 -15.28 -13.20 5.87
C PRO A 54 -15.29 -12.12 4.79
N THR A 55 -16.04 -11.04 5.04
CA THR A 55 -16.15 -9.85 4.20
C THR A 55 -15.02 -8.84 4.44
N ASP A 56 -14.25 -8.97 5.52
CA ASP A 56 -13.08 -8.14 5.73
C ASP A 56 -11.96 -8.60 4.81
N ARG A 57 -11.68 -7.75 3.82
CA ARG A 57 -10.65 -7.95 2.80
C ARG A 57 -9.68 -6.78 2.82
N THR A 58 -9.59 -6.07 3.93
CA THR A 58 -8.68 -4.93 4.07
C THR A 58 -7.36 -5.42 4.66
N GLY A 59 -6.28 -5.31 3.88
CA GLY A 59 -4.92 -5.53 4.34
C GLY A 59 -4.20 -4.20 4.61
N PRO A 60 -3.00 -4.25 5.22
CA PRO A 60 -2.23 -3.05 5.59
C PRO A 60 -1.82 -2.21 4.37
N ARG A 61 -1.67 -2.84 3.20
CA ARG A 61 -1.24 -2.19 1.94
C ARG A 61 -2.37 -1.92 0.97
N GLY A 62 -3.59 -2.35 1.28
CA GLY A 62 -4.73 -2.25 0.39
C GLY A 62 -5.66 -3.46 0.46
N ARG A 63 -6.60 -3.50 -0.46
CA ARG A 63 -7.59 -4.57 -0.56
C ARG A 63 -6.96 -5.89 -1.01
N LEU A 64 -7.41 -6.98 -0.39
CA LEU A 64 -6.96 -8.36 -0.61
C LEU A 64 -7.86 -9.13 -1.59
N ASP A 65 -8.96 -8.54 -2.04
CA ASP A 65 -9.91 -9.13 -2.99
C ASP A 65 -9.77 -8.58 -4.42
N GLY A 66 -8.70 -7.82 -4.67
CA GLY A 66 -8.34 -7.34 -6.00
C GLY A 66 -7.76 -8.44 -6.89
N PRO A 67 -7.68 -8.19 -8.21
CA PRO A 67 -7.09 -9.13 -9.18
C PRO A 67 -5.57 -9.28 -9.05
N GLN A 68 -4.91 -8.36 -8.33
CA GLN A 68 -3.48 -8.33 -8.07
C GLN A 68 -3.27 -8.08 -6.57
N PRO A 69 -2.14 -8.54 -5.99
CA PRO A 69 -1.77 -8.16 -4.63
C PRO A 69 -1.64 -6.64 -4.50
N PRO A 70 -2.01 -6.05 -3.35
CA PRO A 70 -2.03 -4.61 -3.18
C PRO A 70 -0.66 -3.96 -3.40
N SER A 71 0.45 -4.66 -3.07
CA SER A 71 1.80 -4.16 -3.32
C SER A 71 2.14 -3.97 -4.79
N GLN A 72 1.47 -4.65 -5.73
CA GLN A 72 1.73 -4.46 -7.16
C GLN A 72 1.45 -3.01 -7.59
N ALA A 73 0.28 -2.47 -7.24
CA ALA A 73 -0.09 -1.10 -7.58
C ALA A 73 0.84 -0.06 -6.92
N LEU A 74 1.33 -0.34 -5.71
CA LEU A 74 2.31 0.51 -5.02
C LEU A 74 3.65 0.52 -5.76
N LEU A 75 4.10 -0.65 -6.25
CA LEU A 75 5.32 -0.76 -7.03
C LEU A 75 5.19 -0.10 -8.41
N ASP A 76 4.01 -0.19 -9.04
CA ASP A 76 3.75 0.39 -10.37
C ASP A 76 3.85 1.93 -10.38
N VAL A 77 3.49 2.60 -9.28
CA VAL A 77 3.60 4.08 -9.18
C VAL A 77 5.01 4.57 -8.80
N LEU A 78 5.87 3.71 -8.24
CA LEU A 78 7.18 4.12 -7.73
C LEU A 78 8.08 4.82 -8.77
N PRO A 79 8.25 4.34 -10.01
CA PRO A 79 9.17 4.96 -10.97
C PRO A 79 8.89 6.46 -11.17
N GLU A 80 7.62 6.82 -11.27
CA GLU A 80 7.23 8.22 -11.44
C GLU A 80 7.42 9.03 -10.16
N LEU A 81 7.15 8.46 -8.99
CA LEU A 81 7.36 9.14 -7.69
C LEU A 81 8.85 9.35 -7.38
N LEU A 82 9.73 8.52 -7.92
CA LEU A 82 11.17 8.57 -7.68
C LEU A 82 11.93 9.42 -8.70
N THR A 83 11.29 9.80 -9.81
CA THR A 83 11.93 10.57 -10.88
C THR A 83 12.38 11.93 -10.35
N GLY A 84 13.69 12.20 -10.41
CA GLY A 84 14.30 13.45 -9.94
C GLY A 84 14.51 13.53 -8.43
N ALA A 85 14.15 12.51 -7.65
CA ALA A 85 14.41 12.47 -6.22
C ALA A 85 15.89 12.16 -5.92
N GLU A 86 16.47 12.86 -4.95
CA GLU A 86 17.75 12.46 -4.36
C GLU A 86 17.64 11.07 -3.73
N PHE A 87 18.74 10.32 -3.65
CA PHE A 87 18.74 8.96 -3.12
C PHE A 87 18.19 8.86 -1.69
N ALA A 88 18.48 9.84 -0.83
CA ALA A 88 17.94 9.88 0.53
C ALA A 88 16.40 10.04 0.52
N CYS A 89 15.87 10.90 -0.35
CA CYS A 89 14.43 11.10 -0.53
C CYS A 89 13.76 9.86 -1.14
N ALA A 90 14.41 9.21 -2.12
CA ALA A 90 13.90 7.99 -2.74
C ALA A 90 13.65 6.89 -1.69
N ARG A 91 14.57 6.72 -0.73
CA ARG A 91 14.40 5.77 0.37
C ARG A 91 13.19 6.08 1.24
N ILE A 92 12.93 7.37 1.52
CA ILE A 92 11.76 7.81 2.28
C ILE A 92 10.47 7.54 1.50
N ILE A 93 10.45 7.83 0.19
CA ILE A 93 9.29 7.61 -0.66
C ILE A 93 8.92 6.13 -0.69
N VAL A 94 9.88 5.24 -0.95
CA VAL A 94 9.66 3.77 -0.92
C VAL A 94 9.18 3.33 0.46
N ALA A 95 9.89 3.76 1.51
CA ALA A 95 9.56 3.39 2.88
C ALA A 95 8.21 3.93 3.36
N SER A 96 7.65 4.97 2.72
CA SER A 96 6.31 5.52 3.05
C SER A 96 5.16 4.79 2.35
N LEU A 97 5.46 3.96 1.33
CA LEU A 97 4.46 3.12 0.66
C LEU A 97 4.45 1.70 1.26
N ASP A 98 5.57 1.25 1.82
CA ASP A 98 5.74 -0.10 2.40
C ASP A 98 5.27 -1.24 1.47
N PRO A 99 5.74 -1.31 0.21
CA PRO A 99 5.41 -2.44 -0.65
C PRO A 99 6.06 -3.72 -0.12
N ASP A 100 5.31 -4.82 -0.15
CA ASP A 100 5.77 -6.14 0.25
C ASP A 100 5.97 -7.04 -0.97
N ILE A 101 7.22 -7.41 -1.23
CA ILE A 101 7.61 -8.17 -2.42
C ILE A 101 7.14 -9.64 -2.29
N ASP A 102 6.95 -10.15 -1.06
CA ASP A 102 6.49 -11.51 -0.86
C ASP A 102 5.04 -11.69 -1.35
N GLU A 103 4.24 -10.63 -1.35
CA GLU A 103 2.89 -10.65 -1.94
C GLU A 103 2.90 -10.98 -3.45
N LEU A 104 3.98 -10.64 -4.16
CA LEU A 104 4.15 -10.98 -5.58
C LEU A 104 4.59 -12.42 -5.79
N ALA A 105 5.39 -12.98 -4.88
CA ALA A 105 5.88 -14.35 -4.96
C ALA A 105 4.79 -15.38 -4.64
N LEU A 106 3.78 -14.99 -3.85
CA LEU A 106 2.64 -15.82 -3.48
C LEU A 106 1.49 -15.77 -4.50
N ALA A 107 1.57 -14.88 -5.51
CA ALA A 107 0.61 -14.86 -6.59
C ALA A 107 0.75 -16.15 -7.43
N PRO A 108 -0.33 -16.91 -7.69
CA PRO A 108 -0.25 -18.12 -8.48
C PRO A 108 0.24 -17.75 -9.89
N VAL A 109 1.37 -18.35 -10.29
CA VAL A 109 1.88 -18.24 -11.66
C VAL A 109 0.82 -18.86 -12.57
N SER A 110 0.10 -18.02 -13.31
CA SER A 110 -0.88 -18.48 -14.28
C SER A 110 -0.13 -19.23 -15.39
N GLY A 111 -0.14 -20.56 -15.33
CA GLY A 111 0.58 -21.42 -16.28
C GLY A 111 0.90 -22.84 -15.80
N ALA A 112 0.79 -23.17 -14.51
CA ALA A 112 1.00 -24.54 -14.03
C ALA A 112 -0.28 -25.39 -14.17
N ALA A 113 -0.79 -25.55 -15.39
CA ALA A 113 -1.69 -26.64 -15.71
C ALA A 113 -0.83 -27.89 -16.04
N TYR A 114 -0.58 -28.72 -15.04
CA TYR A 114 -0.21 -30.11 -15.25
C TYR A 114 -1.35 -30.98 -14.70
N GLY A 115 -2.09 -31.58 -15.64
CA GLY A 115 -3.17 -32.53 -15.41
C GLY A 115 -3.74 -32.96 -16.74
#